data_AF-A0A3L8C3P0-F1
#
_entry.id   AF-A0A3L8C3P0-F1
#
_cell.length_a   1.000
_cell.length_b   1.000
_cell.length_c   1.000
_cell.angle_alpha   90.00
_cell.angle_beta   90.00
_cell.angle_gamma   90.00
#
_symmetry.space_group_name_H-M   'P 1'
#
loop_
_entity.id
_entity.type
_entity.pdbx_description
1 polymer ?
#
loop_
_entity_poly.entity_id
_entity_poly.type
_entity_poly.pdbx_seq_one_letter_code
_entity_poly.pdbx_strand_id
1 'polypeptide(L)'
;MPLNRPTQDELLEAVAEYLSQPVSDPNADRFYRRVAFNVVNLVRREQALAEHFHHTERATLLSLLNTDAGHSTTELTRQLDQSIANGDLMLSPQLANALLSIAEQKLDIDNPRYKQ
;
A
#
# COMPACT_ATOMS: atom_id res chain seq x y z
N MET A 1 6.85 -7.94 -3.60
CA MET A 1 6.57 -7.72 -2.15
C MET A 1 5.09 -7.43 -2.00
N PRO A 2 4.42 -7.82 -0.90
CA PRO A 2 3.02 -7.45 -0.69
C PRO A 2 2.89 -5.93 -0.53
N LEU A 3 1.79 -5.37 -1.03
CA LEU A 3 1.51 -3.92 -1.01
C LEU A 3 1.47 -3.36 0.42
N ASN A 4 0.88 -4.13 1.33
CA ASN A 4 0.78 -3.85 2.76
C ASN A 4 1.10 -5.10 3.59
N ARG A 5 1.51 -4.86 4.83
CA ARG A 5 1.58 -5.86 5.90
C ARG A 5 0.67 -5.40 7.05
N PRO A 6 -0.14 -6.29 7.66
CA PRO A 6 -0.40 -7.68 7.27
C PRO A 6 -0.97 -7.82 5.84
N THR A 7 -0.75 -8.98 5.22
CA THR A 7 -1.20 -9.33 3.86
C THR A 7 -2.71 -9.50 3.78
N GLN A 8 -3.26 -9.54 2.57
CA GLN A 8 -4.69 -9.81 2.35
C GLN A 8 -5.12 -11.13 3.01
N ASP A 9 -4.31 -12.18 2.89
CA ASP A 9 -4.61 -13.48 3.49
C ASP A 9 -4.59 -13.41 5.02
N GLU A 10 -3.57 -12.79 5.62
CA GLU A 10 -3.48 -12.57 7.07
C GLU A 10 -4.66 -11.73 7.60
N LEU A 11 -5.10 -10.71 6.84
CA LEU A 11 -6.26 -9.89 7.18
C LEU A 11 -7.58 -10.67 7.10
N LEU A 12 -7.76 -11.48 6.05
CA LEU A 12 -8.96 -12.29 5.87
C LEU A 12 -9.03 -13.43 6.88
N GLU A 13 -7.88 -14.02 7.25
CA GLU A 13 -7.77 -15.02 8.31
C GLU A 13 -8.22 -14.44 9.65
N ALA A 14 -7.72 -13.26 10.04
CA ALA A 14 -8.14 -12.59 11.27
C ALA A 14 -9.66 -12.27 11.28
N VAL A 15 -10.23 -11.92 10.12
CA VAL A 15 -11.69 -11.73 9.98
C VAL A 15 -12.44 -13.06 10.14
N ALA A 16 -11.94 -14.14 9.53
CA ALA A 16 -12.55 -15.46 9.61
C ALA A 16 -12.54 -16.01 11.04
N GLU A 17 -11.43 -15.84 11.77
CA GLU A 17 -11.31 -16.21 13.18
C GLU A 17 -12.34 -15.46 14.04
N TYR A 18 -12.43 -14.14 13.89
CA TYR A 18 -13.41 -13.32 14.60
C TYR A 18 -14.86 -13.75 14.31
N LEU A 19 -15.21 -14.02 13.05
CA LEU A 19 -16.57 -14.44 12.68
C LEU A 19 -16.92 -15.84 13.19
N SER A 20 -15.92 -16.71 13.34
CA SER A 20 -16.09 -18.08 13.84
C SER A 20 -16.32 -18.12 15.35
N GLN A 21 -15.69 -17.20 16.08
CA GLN A 21 -15.85 -17.07 17.53
C GLN A 21 -15.97 -15.59 17.94
N PRO A 22 -17.18 -15.00 17.79
CA PRO A 22 -17.40 -13.61 18.20
C PRO A 22 -17.21 -13.43 19.71
N VAL A 23 -16.81 -12.22 20.10
CA VAL A 23 -16.65 -11.87 21.52
C VAL A 23 -18.01 -11.81 22.23
N SER A 24 -18.07 -12.23 23.49
CA SER A 24 -19.34 -12.32 24.24
C SER A 24 -19.91 -10.95 24.64
N ASP A 25 -19.07 -9.92 24.81
CA ASP A 25 -19.54 -8.57 25.13
C ASP A 25 -20.19 -7.92 23.89
N PRO A 26 -21.49 -7.57 23.92
CA PRO A 26 -22.19 -6.99 22.77
C PRO A 26 -21.60 -5.67 22.28
N ASN A 27 -21.01 -4.86 23.17
CA ASN A 27 -20.39 -3.60 22.77
C ASN A 27 -19.08 -3.82 22.02
N ALA A 28 -18.22 -4.70 22.54
CA ALA A 28 -17.03 -5.15 21.84
C ALA A 28 -17.37 -5.84 20.51
N ASP A 29 -18.38 -6.71 20.47
CA ASP A 29 -18.80 -7.40 19.24
C ASP A 29 -19.21 -6.40 18.16
N ARG A 30 -20.06 -5.43 18.49
CA ARG A 30 -20.45 -4.37 17.56
C ARG A 30 -19.25 -3.60 17.00
N PHE A 31 -18.24 -3.34 17.84
CA PHE A 31 -17.01 -2.70 17.40
C PHE A 31 -16.21 -3.59 16.44
N TYR A 32 -15.96 -4.86 16.80
CA TYR A 32 -15.21 -5.79 15.95
C TYR A 32 -15.92 -6.09 14.63
N ARG A 33 -17.26 -6.17 14.59
CA ARG A 33 -18.00 -6.26 13.31
C ARG A 33 -17.70 -5.11 12.38
N ARG A 34 -17.64 -3.89 12.92
CA ARG A 34 -17.31 -2.69 12.12
C ARG A 34 -15.86 -2.73 11.63
N VAL A 35 -14.93 -3.20 12.46
CA VAL A 35 -13.53 -3.42 12.06
C VAL A 35 -13.45 -4.46 10.94
N ALA A 36 -14.07 -5.62 11.11
CA ALA A 36 -14.10 -6.69 10.10
C ALA A 36 -14.70 -6.20 8.77
N PHE A 37 -15.81 -5.45 8.83
CA PHE A 37 -16.40 -4.83 7.63
C PHE A 37 -15.43 -3.86 6.93
N ASN A 38 -14.68 -3.06 7.69
CA ASN A 38 -13.69 -2.16 7.11
C ASN A 38 -12.53 -2.93 6.47
N VAL A 39 -12.06 -4.01 7.11
CA VAL A 39 -10.99 -4.88 6.59
C VAL A 39 -11.41 -5.56 5.28
N VAL A 40 -12.60 -6.13 5.21
CA VAL A 40 -13.13 -6.74 3.97
C VAL A 40 -13.19 -5.70 2.85
N ASN A 41 -13.64 -4.48 3.15
CA ASN A 41 -13.66 -3.41 2.16
C ASN A 41 -12.26 -2.94 1.74
N LEU A 42 -11.28 -2.96 2.64
CA LEU A 42 -9.88 -2.69 2.33
C LEU A 42 -9.33 -3.73 1.36
N VAL A 43 -9.45 -5.02 1.69
CA VAL A 43 -8.96 -6.12 0.83
C VAL A 43 -9.60 -6.07 -0.56
N ARG A 44 -10.91 -5.79 -0.64
CA ARG A 44 -11.60 -5.62 -1.92
C ARG A 44 -11.02 -4.47 -2.76
N ARG A 45 -10.66 -3.34 -2.14
CA ARG A 45 -10.04 -2.20 -2.85
C ARG A 45 -8.63 -2.55 -3.29
N GLU A 46 -7.84 -3.18 -2.42
CA GLU A 46 -6.49 -3.63 -2.78
C GLU A 46 -6.54 -4.57 -3.99
N GLN A 47 -7.44 -5.56 -4.01
CA GLN A 47 -7.60 -6.45 -5.17
C GLN A 47 -7.97 -5.72 -6.46
N ALA A 48 -8.81 -4.68 -6.37
CA ALA A 48 -9.24 -3.92 -7.54
C ALA A 48 -8.17 -2.95 -8.07
N LEU A 49 -7.28 -2.46 -7.22
CA LEU A 49 -6.39 -1.34 -7.53
C LEU A 49 -4.89 -1.69 -7.51
N ALA A 50 -4.50 -2.83 -6.92
CA ALA A 50 -3.09 -3.18 -6.74
C ALA A 50 -2.32 -3.29 -8.06
N GLU A 51 -2.88 -3.90 -9.10
CA GLU A 51 -2.19 -4.04 -10.38
C GLU A 51 -1.89 -2.67 -11.01
N HIS A 52 -2.88 -1.78 -11.03
CA HIS A 52 -2.73 -0.43 -11.54
C HIS A 52 -1.71 0.38 -10.72
N PHE A 53 -1.77 0.27 -9.39
CA PHE A 53 -0.81 0.90 -8.49
C PHE A 53 0.62 0.40 -8.76
N HIS A 54 0.83 -0.92 -8.80
CA HIS A 54 2.15 -1.50 -9.04
C HIS A 54 2.73 -1.10 -10.39
N HIS A 55 1.90 -1.04 -11.44
CA HIS A 55 2.33 -0.56 -12.74
C HIS A 55 2.77 0.92 -12.68
N THR A 56 1.99 1.77 -12.02
CA THR A 56 2.24 3.21 -11.94
C THR A 56 3.45 3.55 -11.07
N GLU A 57 3.58 2.88 -9.92
CA GLU A 57 4.74 2.96 -9.04
C GLU A 57 6.01 2.56 -9.80
N ARG A 58 5.98 1.40 -10.47
CA ARG A 58 7.12 0.92 -11.27
C ARG A 58 7.52 1.90 -12.37
N ALA A 59 6.55 2.41 -13.13
CA ALA A 59 6.81 3.37 -14.20
C ALA A 59 7.45 4.66 -13.66
N THR A 60 6.94 5.16 -12.54
CA THR A 60 7.48 6.33 -11.85
C THR A 60 8.92 6.10 -11.40
N LEU A 61 9.21 4.95 -10.78
CA LEU A 61 10.56 4.62 -10.33
C LEU A 61 11.56 4.47 -11.48
N LEU A 62 11.18 3.82 -12.58
CA LEU A 62 12.01 3.72 -13.78
C LEU A 62 12.35 5.11 -14.34
N SER A 63 11.37 6.02 -14.36
CA SER A 63 11.57 7.38 -14.81
C SER A 63 12.48 8.19 -13.87
N LEU A 64 12.37 8.02 -12.56
CA LEU A 64 13.22 8.73 -11.59
C LEU A 64 14.69 8.26 -11.66
N LEU A 65 14.90 6.97 -11.89
CA LEU A 65 16.24 6.35 -11.91
C LEU A 65 16.88 6.32 -13.30
N ASN A 66 16.18 6.79 -14.35
CA ASN A 66 16.62 6.73 -15.74
C ASN A 66 17.17 5.34 -16.13
N THR A 67 16.45 4.29 -15.73
CA THR A 67 16.90 2.89 -15.81
C THR A 67 15.94 2.05 -16.66
N ASP A 68 16.44 0.96 -17.25
CA ASP A 68 15.68 0.06 -18.10
C ASP A 68 14.67 -0.82 -17.34
N ALA A 69 13.63 -1.24 -18.06
CA ALA A 69 12.47 -1.98 -17.56
C ALA A 69 12.75 -3.41 -17.04
N GLY A 70 14.02 -3.84 -16.96
CA GLY A 70 14.42 -5.18 -16.49
C GLY A 70 14.42 -5.35 -14.96
N HIS A 71 14.53 -4.27 -14.19
CA HIS A 71 14.62 -4.33 -12.73
C HIS A 71 13.26 -4.47 -12.07
N SER A 72 13.07 -5.34 -11.09
CA SER A 72 11.86 -5.43 -10.27
C SER A 72 11.61 -4.13 -9.47
N THR A 73 10.35 -3.90 -9.06
CA THR A 73 10.00 -2.72 -8.24
C THR A 73 10.83 -2.65 -6.95
N THR A 74 11.06 -3.79 -6.30
CA THR A 74 11.89 -3.87 -5.09
C THR A 74 13.35 -3.47 -5.35
N GLU A 75 13.91 -3.86 -6.49
CA GLU A 75 15.27 -3.43 -6.88
C GLU A 75 15.32 -1.93 -7.15
N LEU A 76 14.30 -1.38 -7.83
CA LEU A 76 14.20 0.05 -8.11
C LEU A 76 14.06 0.86 -6.81
N THR A 77 13.20 0.46 -5.89
CA THR A 77 13.08 1.13 -4.57
C THR A 77 14.41 1.11 -3.82
N ARG A 78 15.10 -0.04 -3.79
CA ARG A 78 16.41 -0.15 -3.15
C ARG A 78 17.47 0.73 -3.81
N GLN A 79 17.46 0.83 -5.14
CA GLN A 79 18.36 1.72 -5.88
C GLN A 79 18.06 3.18 -5.54
N LEU A 80 16.79 3.58 -5.50
CA LEU A 80 16.38 4.93 -5.12
C LEU A 80 16.86 5.29 -3.71
N ASP A 81 16.63 4.41 -2.74
CA ASP A 81 17.08 4.61 -1.36
C ASP A 81 18.60 4.80 -1.28
N GLN A 82 19.36 3.98 -2.01
CA GLN A 82 20.82 4.08 -2.08
C GLN A 82 21.28 5.39 -2.74
N SER A 83 20.69 5.80 -3.85
CA SER A 83 21.04 7.04 -4.53
C SER A 83 20.74 8.28 -3.69
N ILE A 84 19.63 8.28 -2.94
CA ILE A 84 19.32 9.36 -1.99
C ILE A 84 20.32 9.36 -0.83
N ALA A 85 20.60 8.20 -0.24
CA ALA A 85 21.51 8.07 0.91
C ALA A 85 22.95 8.49 0.58
N ASN A 86 23.42 8.17 -0.64
CA ASN A 86 24.75 8.53 -1.10
C ASN A 86 24.86 9.99 -1.57
N GLY A 87 23.73 10.68 -1.75
CA GLY A 87 23.69 12.04 -2.30
C GLY A 87 23.78 12.11 -3.83
N ASP A 88 23.78 10.96 -4.52
CA ASP A 88 23.74 10.85 -5.99
C ASP A 88 22.43 11.41 -6.56
N LEU A 89 21.35 11.31 -5.78
CA LEU A 89 20.05 11.88 -6.08
C LEU A 89 19.66 12.91 -5.01
N MET A 90 19.80 14.19 -5.35
CA MET A 90 19.40 15.29 -4.49
C MET A 90 17.88 15.45 -4.45
N LEU A 91 17.34 15.87 -3.30
CA LEU A 91 15.92 16.22 -3.16
C LEU A 91 15.58 17.38 -4.11
N SER A 92 14.75 17.09 -5.10
CA SER A 92 14.22 18.06 -6.06
C SER A 92 12.70 18.14 -5.97
N PRO A 93 12.07 19.24 -6.42
CA PRO A 93 10.61 19.31 -6.52
C PRO A 93 10.02 18.18 -7.36
N GLN A 94 10.71 17.76 -8.43
CA GLN A 94 10.28 16.65 -9.28
C GLN A 94 10.27 15.33 -8.51
N LEU A 95 11.34 15.02 -7.77
CA LEU A 95 11.42 13.82 -6.93
C LEU A 95 10.35 13.84 -5.83
N ALA A 96 10.21 14.98 -5.14
CA ALA A 96 9.21 15.12 -4.08
C ALA A 96 7.78 14.92 -4.61
N ASN A 97 7.45 15.50 -5.76
CA ASN A 97 6.14 15.34 -6.39
C ASN A 97 5.87 13.90 -6.83
N ALA A 98 6.88 13.21 -7.37
CA ALA A 98 6.74 11.81 -7.78
C ALA A 98 6.50 10.89 -6.57
N LEU A 99 7.27 11.07 -5.49
CA LEU A 99 7.09 10.31 -4.25
C LEU A 99 5.74 10.61 -3.59
N LEU A 100 5.32 11.87 -3.58
CA LEU A 100 4.02 12.28 -3.07
C LEU A 100 2.89 11.63 -3.88
N SER A 101 3.00 11.60 -5.21
CA SER A 101 2.00 10.97 -6.07
C SER A 101 1.86 9.46 -5.80
N ILE A 102 2.98 8.75 -5.59
CA ILE A 102 2.95 7.33 -5.19
C ILE A 102 2.26 7.17 -3.84
N ALA A 103 2.63 7.99 -2.85
CA ALA A 103 2.04 7.94 -1.51
C ALA A 103 0.53 8.24 -1.54
N GLU A 104 0.13 9.21 -2.35
CA GLU A 104 -1.26 9.56 -2.59
C GLU A 104 -2.05 8.38 -3.18
N GLN A 105 -1.55 7.73 -4.23
CA GLN A 105 -2.22 6.59 -4.84
C GLN A 105 -2.36 5.43 -3.85
N LYS A 106 -1.32 5.18 -3.04
CA LYS A 106 -1.39 4.17 -1.98
C LYS A 106 -2.48 4.50 -0.96
N LEU A 107 -2.58 5.78 -0.57
CA LEU A 107 -3.56 6.25 0.39
C LEU A 107 -5.01 6.12 -0.11
N ASP A 108 -5.25 6.24 -1.42
CA ASP A 108 -6.58 6.04 -2.00
C ASP A 108 -7.07 4.59 -1.86
N ILE A 109 -6.13 3.64 -1.79
CA ILE A 109 -6.42 2.22 -1.52
C ILE A 109 -6.69 2.03 -0.03
N ASP A 110 -5.77 2.50 0.82
CA ASP A 110 -5.78 2.27 2.26
C ASP A 110 -6.95 3.01 2.95
N ASN A 111 -7.09 4.30 2.68
CA ASN A 111 -8.08 5.17 3.28
C ASN A 111 -8.58 6.25 2.29
N PRO A 112 -9.56 5.91 1.41
CA PRO A 112 -10.05 6.82 0.37
C PRO A 112 -10.70 8.11 0.91
N ARG A 113 -11.06 8.15 2.20
CA ARG A 113 -11.69 9.32 2.82
C ARG A 113 -10.68 10.29 3.45
N TYR A 114 -9.39 9.98 3.40
CA TYR A 114 -8.37 10.81 4.03
C TYR A 114 -8.19 12.16 3.31
N LYS A 115 -8.30 12.18 1.98
CA LYS A 115 -8.10 13.38 1.16
C LYS A 115 -9.37 14.20 0.92
N GLN A 116 -10.49 13.82 1.54
CA GLN A 116 -11.80 14.45 1.36
C GLN A 116 -12.06 15.55 2.39
#